data_AF-A0A2D6ZPJ8-F1
#
_entry.id   AF-A0A2D6ZPJ8-F1
#
_cell.length_a   1.000
_cell.length_b   1.000
_cell.length_c   1.000
_cell.angle_alpha   90.00
_cell.angle_beta   90.00
_cell.angle_gamma   90.00
#
_symmetry.space_group_name_H-M   'P 1'
#
loop_
_entity.id
_entity.type
_entity.pdbx_description
1 polymer ?
#
loop_
_entity_poly.entity_id
_entity_poly.type
_entity_poly.pdbx_seq_one_letter_code
_entity_poly.pdbx_strand_id
1 'polypeptide(L)'
;MPLIQETHFFITQIFLGNVFLDDASAFYSLLITPFYNFFYPIFQNPSFYYIFSILFEFFFIFYLFFLVSLISKNYLASFIAVIILSPLASATIYNIFGLYIFPNPAPAFEWGNGTLSTRYFLGLIFPLQIYFISKNESFFSSLLLACSILIHPNSFVFILGISIFCETYLFAIGNGNKKRLGLYLLILIGSLIFLLDKFYSSDYDFSESYLISDNVERYINLVRDEADDFSIIFQLTQNFLQTGFITIFIIFTLFIFSRIYKQKYHQNIFFIFTAIPLILFYLGFVVEMISYKLEIDFLLNLIIGLQPGHKLLSFSFFPAMFIWSKCLAYFFENYNLKIKPIILLSFSVLLFSISVKGALKSYDFLNGLSTIESGKFSYGDALILRSKYLNERNPSSPVIYDLGQFEEKDLKNLSLSNNLNINQTYENKYGKVLAFESLISLIRNNLVAGSGVIVPPYLFHLRDTLIDYKIFFQEHHDGNIMMGSFLATQGLLKRMQAVLGVTYTSLPLQTSKLNYTAMRYFYRKLDSNKAKLIASEFNDYNFILTEKNHNIDAKIIASNEFYNLYEITR
;
A
#
# COMPACT_ATOMS: atom_id res chain seq x y z
N MET A 1 -7.93 -10.84 15.29
CA MET A 1 -7.14 -10.75 14.06
C MET A 1 -8.13 -10.54 12.93
N PRO A 2 -8.03 -9.48 12.11
CA PRO A 2 -8.77 -9.39 10.86
C PRO A 2 -8.38 -10.58 9.96
N LEU A 3 -9.28 -11.01 9.06
CA LEU A 3 -8.86 -11.94 8.01
C LEU A 3 -7.80 -11.26 7.14
N ILE A 4 -6.77 -12.02 6.81
CA ILE A 4 -5.59 -11.56 6.10
C ILE A 4 -5.99 -11.10 4.70
N GLN A 5 -5.50 -9.93 4.25
CA GLN A 5 -5.72 -9.48 2.86
C GLN A 5 -4.76 -10.21 1.91
N GLU A 6 -5.27 -10.65 0.76
CA GLU A 6 -4.57 -11.53 -0.18
C GLU A 6 -3.83 -10.74 -1.29
N THR A 7 -3.54 -9.45 -1.09
CA THR A 7 -2.97 -8.57 -2.13
C THR A 7 -1.61 -9.02 -2.66
N HIS A 8 -0.75 -9.64 -1.85
CA HIS A 8 0.56 -10.17 -2.31
C HIS A 8 0.48 -11.59 -2.85
N PHE A 9 -0.56 -12.35 -2.49
CA PHE A 9 -0.90 -13.62 -3.14
C PHE A 9 -1.25 -13.40 -4.63
N PHE A 10 -1.77 -12.22 -4.98
CA PHE A 10 -2.13 -11.85 -6.35
C PHE A 10 -0.92 -11.61 -7.27
N ILE A 11 0.12 -10.91 -6.81
CA ILE A 11 1.30 -10.58 -7.65
C ILE A 11 1.95 -11.87 -8.20
N THR A 12 1.94 -12.95 -7.42
CA THR A 12 2.47 -14.25 -7.83
C THR A 12 1.52 -15.03 -8.75
N GLN A 13 0.21 -14.74 -8.76
CA GLN A 13 -0.75 -15.33 -9.71
C GLN A 13 -0.70 -14.64 -11.07
N ILE A 14 -0.48 -13.32 -11.15
CA ILE A 14 -0.21 -12.65 -12.44
C ILE A 14 0.99 -13.28 -13.15
N PHE A 15 2.02 -13.69 -12.39
CA PHE A 15 3.19 -14.38 -12.94
C PHE A 15 2.88 -15.75 -13.54
N LEU A 16 1.86 -16.46 -13.04
CA LEU A 16 1.34 -17.68 -13.68
C LEU A 16 0.52 -17.38 -14.93
N GLY A 17 -0.10 -16.20 -15.00
CA GLY A 17 -0.75 -15.67 -16.19
C GLY A 17 0.26 -15.27 -17.27
N ASN A 18 -0.23 -15.00 -18.48
CA ASN A 18 0.62 -14.35 -19.49
C ASN A 18 0.78 -12.88 -19.09
N VAL A 19 1.89 -12.56 -18.40
CA VAL A 19 2.26 -11.19 -17.93
C VAL A 19 2.19 -10.15 -19.07
N PHE A 20 2.32 -10.59 -20.32
CA PHE A 20 2.28 -9.77 -21.53
C PHE A 20 0.91 -9.72 -22.23
N LEU A 21 -0.18 -10.09 -21.54
CA LEU A 21 -1.53 -10.00 -22.12
C LEU A 21 -1.96 -8.55 -22.39
N ASP A 22 -1.53 -7.60 -21.56
CA ASP A 22 -1.93 -6.19 -21.60
C ASP A 22 -0.79 -5.32 -21.03
N ASP A 23 -0.59 -4.12 -21.57
CA ASP A 23 0.40 -3.13 -21.10
C ASP A 23 0.27 -2.86 -19.60
N ALA A 24 -0.97 -2.76 -19.09
CA ALA A 24 -1.24 -2.58 -17.67
C ALA A 24 -0.69 -3.75 -16.84
N SER A 25 -0.82 -4.98 -17.35
CA SER A 25 -0.30 -6.19 -16.71
C SER A 25 1.23 -6.26 -16.77
N ALA A 26 1.84 -5.73 -17.83
CA ALA A 26 3.28 -5.69 -17.99
C ALA A 26 3.97 -4.85 -16.90
N PHE A 27 3.33 -3.78 -16.40
CA PHE A 27 3.88 -2.98 -15.31
C PHE A 27 4.03 -3.76 -13.98
N TYR A 28 3.22 -4.80 -13.75
CA TYR A 28 3.41 -5.65 -12.57
C TYR A 28 4.73 -6.40 -12.59
N SER A 29 5.30 -6.69 -13.77
CA SER A 29 6.62 -7.31 -13.88
C SER A 29 7.72 -6.44 -13.26
N LEU A 30 7.55 -5.11 -13.26
CA LEU A 30 8.49 -4.17 -12.66
C LEU A 30 8.44 -4.19 -11.12
N LEU A 31 7.28 -4.56 -10.55
CA LEU A 31 7.08 -4.70 -9.11
C LEU A 31 7.70 -6.00 -8.56
N ILE A 32 8.01 -6.96 -9.43
CA ILE A 32 8.63 -8.22 -9.03
C ILE A 32 10.09 -7.97 -8.67
N THR A 33 10.39 -8.21 -7.40
CA THR A 33 11.74 -8.26 -6.87
C THR A 33 12.23 -9.72 -6.80
N PRO A 34 13.54 -9.99 -6.78
CA PRO A 34 14.07 -11.35 -6.62
C PRO A 34 13.52 -12.07 -5.38
N PHE A 35 13.06 -11.31 -4.39
CA PHE A 35 12.40 -11.82 -3.21
C PHE A 35 11.12 -12.62 -3.50
N TYR A 36 10.29 -12.18 -4.46
CA TYR A 36 9.08 -12.91 -4.84
C TYR A 36 9.39 -14.31 -5.36
N ASN A 37 10.51 -14.49 -6.07
CA ASN A 37 10.93 -15.80 -6.58
C ASN A 37 11.30 -16.76 -5.44
N PHE A 38 11.93 -16.26 -4.36
CA PHE A 38 12.33 -17.09 -3.23
C PHE A 38 11.12 -17.53 -2.38
N PHE A 39 10.15 -16.64 -2.20
CA PHE A 39 8.94 -16.90 -1.40
C PHE A 39 7.74 -17.36 -2.24
N TYR A 40 7.96 -17.60 -3.53
CA TYR A 40 6.93 -17.98 -4.48
C TYR A 40 6.03 -19.14 -4.03
N PRO A 41 6.58 -20.26 -3.47
CA PRO A 41 5.74 -21.37 -3.01
C PRO A 41 4.77 -20.99 -1.87
N ILE A 42 5.14 -20.01 -1.04
CA ILE A 42 4.30 -19.52 0.05
C ILE A 42 3.18 -18.64 -0.51
N PHE A 43 3.49 -17.77 -1.47
CA PHE A 43 2.53 -16.87 -2.09
C PHE A 43 1.57 -17.55 -3.09
N GLN A 44 1.84 -18.78 -3.55
CA GLN A 44 0.96 -19.49 -4.49
C GLN A 44 -0.18 -20.27 -3.84
N ASN A 45 -0.02 -20.67 -2.58
CA ASN A 45 -1.02 -21.48 -1.87
C ASN A 45 -1.75 -20.61 -0.83
N PRO A 46 -3.08 -20.39 -0.97
CA PRO A 46 -3.83 -19.50 -0.07
C PRO A 46 -3.71 -19.89 1.40
N SER A 47 -3.76 -21.19 1.70
CA SER A 47 -3.60 -21.71 3.06
C SER A 47 -2.20 -21.45 3.62
N PHE A 48 -1.15 -21.68 2.83
CA PHE A 48 0.22 -21.39 3.27
C PHE A 48 0.43 -19.90 3.47
N TYR A 49 0.02 -19.06 2.52
CA TYR A 49 0.08 -17.61 2.65
C TYR A 49 -0.58 -17.14 3.95
N TYR A 50 -1.78 -17.66 4.23
CA TYR A 50 -2.51 -17.32 5.45
C TYR A 50 -1.79 -17.79 6.71
N ILE A 51 -1.35 -19.05 6.77
CA ILE A 51 -0.62 -19.61 7.93
C ILE A 51 0.67 -18.81 8.18
N PHE A 52 1.47 -18.58 7.14
CA PHE A 52 2.72 -17.84 7.26
C PHE A 52 2.48 -16.39 7.69
N SER A 53 1.48 -15.71 7.16
CA SER A 53 1.12 -14.36 7.59
C SER A 53 0.84 -14.28 9.09
N ILE A 54 0.12 -15.26 9.66
CA ILE A 54 -0.10 -15.33 11.11
C ILE A 54 1.21 -15.62 11.86
N LEU A 55 1.96 -16.64 11.43
CA LEU A 55 3.20 -17.04 12.09
C LEU A 55 4.23 -15.90 12.11
N PHE A 56 4.34 -15.14 11.01
CA PHE A 56 5.23 -13.99 10.91
C PHE A 56 4.84 -12.88 11.88
N GLU A 57 3.55 -12.58 12.05
CA GLU A 57 3.09 -11.58 13.04
C GLU A 57 3.51 -11.93 14.47
N PHE A 58 3.37 -13.19 14.87
CA PHE A 58 3.83 -13.63 16.19
C PHE A 58 5.36 -13.64 16.28
N PHE A 59 6.04 -14.20 15.28
CA PHE A 59 7.50 -14.24 15.23
C PHE A 59 8.10 -12.84 15.35
N PHE A 60 7.53 -11.86 14.67
CA PHE A 60 8.02 -10.50 14.64
C PHE A 60 8.01 -9.83 16.02
N ILE A 61 6.97 -10.07 16.84
CA ILE A 61 6.91 -9.57 18.22
C ILE A 61 8.07 -10.13 19.04
N PHE A 62 8.33 -11.45 18.96
CA PHE A 62 9.44 -12.09 19.68
C PHE A 62 10.80 -11.61 19.18
N TYR A 63 10.95 -11.47 17.87
CA TYR A 63 12.15 -10.95 17.23
C TYR A 63 12.45 -9.51 17.71
N LEU A 64 11.46 -8.63 17.71
CA LEU A 64 11.61 -7.27 18.22
C LEU A 64 11.93 -7.26 19.70
N PHE A 65 11.22 -8.06 20.50
CA PHE A 65 11.52 -8.18 21.94
C PHE A 65 12.99 -8.58 22.17
N PHE A 66 13.48 -9.59 21.45
CA PHE A 66 14.86 -10.01 21.53
C PHE A 66 15.82 -8.87 21.17
N LEU A 67 15.64 -8.21 20.02
CA LEU A 67 16.50 -7.08 19.63
C LEU A 67 16.47 -5.91 20.61
N VAL A 68 15.29 -5.51 21.06
CA VAL A 68 15.11 -4.42 22.01
C VAL A 68 15.78 -4.78 23.35
N SER A 69 15.73 -6.05 23.77
CA SER A 69 16.40 -6.54 24.99
C SER A 69 17.93 -6.49 24.90
N LEU A 70 18.51 -6.78 23.72
CA LEU A 70 19.95 -6.64 23.50
C LEU A 70 20.41 -5.18 23.59
N ILE A 71 19.54 -4.23 23.25
CA ILE A 71 19.84 -2.79 23.25
C ILE A 71 19.67 -2.19 24.65
N SER A 72 18.56 -2.50 25.33
CA SER A 72 18.23 -1.92 26.64
C SER A 72 18.93 -2.62 27.80
N LYS A 73 19.32 -3.90 27.62
CA LYS A 73 19.79 -4.81 28.68
C LYS A 73 18.77 -4.99 29.83
N ASN A 74 17.50 -4.69 29.59
CA ASN A 74 16.42 -4.80 30.56
C ASN A 74 15.20 -5.45 29.92
N TYR A 75 14.92 -6.71 30.28
CA TYR A 75 13.83 -7.49 29.68
C TYR A 75 12.46 -6.86 29.93
N LEU A 76 12.21 -6.34 31.14
CA LEU A 76 10.94 -5.72 31.50
C LEU A 76 10.68 -4.46 30.66
N ALA A 77 11.67 -3.58 30.57
CA ALA A 77 11.59 -2.36 29.76
C ALA A 77 11.39 -2.68 28.27
N SER A 78 12.04 -3.73 27.78
CA SER A 78 11.93 -4.17 26.38
C SER A 78 10.55 -4.71 26.07
N PHE A 79 10.02 -5.57 26.94
CA PHE A 79 8.68 -6.13 26.80
C PHE A 79 7.62 -5.03 26.76
N ILE A 80 7.68 -4.09 27.72
CA ILE A 80 6.74 -2.98 27.80
C ILE A 80 6.84 -2.07 26.56
N ALA A 81 8.05 -1.74 26.11
CA ALA A 81 8.25 -0.91 24.92
C ALA A 81 7.66 -1.57 23.66
N VAL A 82 7.95 -2.85 23.42
CA VAL A 82 7.43 -3.60 22.25
C VAL A 82 5.92 -3.68 22.28
N ILE A 83 5.33 -3.91 23.44
CA ILE A 83 3.88 -4.05 23.58
C ILE A 83 3.15 -2.73 23.41
N ILE A 84 3.59 -1.67 24.10
CA ILE A 84 2.93 -0.34 24.03
C ILE A 84 3.00 0.22 22.61
N LEU A 85 4.11 -0.04 21.90
CA LEU A 85 4.30 0.40 20.54
C LEU A 85 3.91 -0.65 19.50
N SER A 86 3.29 -1.76 19.90
CA SER A 86 2.84 -2.78 18.95
C SER A 86 1.69 -2.27 18.08
N PRO A 87 1.49 -2.82 16.86
CA PRO A 87 0.33 -2.50 16.05
C PRO A 87 -0.99 -2.85 16.74
N LEU A 88 -1.01 -3.89 17.59
CA LEU A 88 -2.19 -4.23 18.38
C LEU A 88 -2.55 -3.14 19.40
N ALA A 89 -1.54 -2.56 20.08
CA ALA A 89 -1.76 -1.38 20.91
C ALA A 89 -2.20 -0.17 20.06
N SER A 90 -1.64 0.00 18.86
CA SER A 90 -2.02 1.07 17.93
C SER A 90 -3.48 0.98 17.52
N ALA A 91 -3.91 -0.22 17.11
CA ALA A 91 -5.28 -0.52 16.74
C ALA A 91 -6.24 -0.35 17.93
N THR A 92 -5.82 -0.71 19.14
CA THR A 92 -6.62 -0.51 20.36
C THR A 92 -6.80 0.98 20.64
N ILE A 93 -5.74 1.79 20.53
CA ILE A 93 -5.79 3.25 20.68
C ILE A 93 -6.67 3.86 19.60
N TYR A 94 -6.52 3.45 18.34
CA TYR A 94 -7.35 3.92 17.24
C TYR A 94 -8.84 3.60 17.47
N ASN A 95 -9.17 2.40 17.95
CA ASN A 95 -10.55 2.04 18.26
C ASN A 95 -11.16 2.86 19.41
N ILE A 96 -10.33 3.33 20.36
CA ILE A 96 -10.79 4.14 21.50
C ILE A 96 -10.91 5.62 21.13
N PHE A 97 -9.92 6.15 20.43
CA PHE A 97 -9.77 7.59 20.19
C PHE A 97 -10.08 8.03 18.76
N GLY A 98 -10.19 7.09 17.81
CA GLY A 98 -10.36 7.36 16.38
C GLY A 98 -9.09 7.85 15.67
N LEU A 99 -7.92 7.77 16.32
CA LEU A 99 -6.69 8.43 15.88
C LEU A 99 -5.46 7.55 16.20
N TYR A 100 -4.45 7.58 15.33
CA TYR A 100 -3.14 7.00 15.62
C TYR A 100 -2.27 8.00 16.38
N ILE A 101 -1.74 7.62 17.55
CA ILE A 101 -0.92 8.50 18.42
C ILE A 101 0.58 8.38 18.10
N PHE A 102 1.04 7.22 17.66
CA PHE A 102 2.43 6.95 17.32
C PHE A 102 2.58 6.61 15.83
N PRO A 103 3.79 6.73 15.25
CA PRO A 103 4.03 6.40 13.85
C PRO A 103 3.52 4.98 13.54
N ASN A 104 2.66 4.85 12.54
CA ASN A 104 2.21 3.55 12.10
C ASN A 104 3.36 2.87 11.32
N PRO A 105 3.85 1.68 11.71
CA PRO A 105 4.87 0.97 10.94
C PRO A 105 4.34 0.37 9.63
N ALA A 106 3.03 0.20 9.50
CA ALA A 106 2.42 -0.50 8.37
C ALA A 106 2.72 0.11 6.98
N PRO A 107 2.72 1.43 6.77
CA PRO A 107 3.07 2.01 5.46
C PRO A 107 4.45 1.59 4.92
N ALA A 108 5.47 1.59 5.77
CA ALA A 108 6.85 1.27 5.37
C ALA A 108 7.20 -0.23 5.49
N PHE A 109 6.58 -0.93 6.45
CA PHE A 109 6.98 -2.29 6.86
C PHE A 109 5.82 -3.29 6.91
N GLU A 110 4.58 -2.88 6.65
CA GLU A 110 3.35 -3.69 6.74
C GLU A 110 3.10 -4.43 8.07
N TRP A 111 3.88 -4.12 9.10
CA TRP A 111 3.68 -4.71 10.41
C TRP A 111 2.33 -4.30 11.00
N GLY A 112 1.47 -5.29 11.32
CA GLY A 112 0.17 -5.05 11.94
C GLY A 112 -1.02 -5.13 11.00
N ASN A 113 -0.79 -5.21 9.69
CA ASN A 113 -1.84 -5.42 8.70
C ASN A 113 -2.31 -6.89 8.65
N GLY A 114 -1.54 -7.81 9.24
CA GLY A 114 -1.80 -9.24 9.17
C GLY A 114 -1.49 -9.84 7.80
N THR A 115 -0.87 -9.09 6.89
CA THR A 115 -0.55 -9.50 5.52
C THR A 115 0.94 -9.82 5.39
N LEU A 116 1.27 -11.02 4.90
CA LEU A 116 2.65 -11.31 4.51
C LEU A 116 2.96 -10.56 3.21
N SER A 117 3.95 -9.67 3.27
CA SER A 117 4.44 -8.95 2.10
C SER A 117 5.95 -8.86 2.11
N THR A 118 6.51 -8.40 0.99
CA THR A 118 7.93 -8.08 0.92
C THR A 118 8.30 -6.95 1.89
N ARG A 119 7.41 -5.96 2.12
CA ARG A 119 7.64 -4.87 3.10
C ARG A 119 7.83 -5.40 4.52
N TYR A 120 7.18 -6.50 4.88
CA TYR A 120 7.35 -7.16 6.18
C TYR A 120 8.81 -7.57 6.44
N PHE A 121 9.52 -8.04 5.42
CA PHE A 121 10.92 -8.42 5.53
C PHE A 121 11.85 -7.21 5.66
N LEU A 122 11.48 -6.04 5.11
CA LEU A 122 12.18 -4.80 5.46
C LEU A 122 12.03 -4.48 6.95
N GLY A 123 10.85 -4.78 7.53
CA GLY A 123 10.61 -4.70 8.97
C GLY A 123 11.56 -5.57 9.78
N LEU A 124 12.06 -6.69 9.23
CA LEU A 124 13.09 -7.53 9.85
C LEU A 124 14.51 -6.99 9.59
N ILE A 125 14.78 -6.43 8.42
CA ILE A 125 16.12 -5.97 8.06
C ILE A 125 16.46 -4.64 8.74
N PHE A 126 15.55 -3.68 8.74
CA PHE A 126 15.81 -2.32 9.19
C PHE A 126 16.15 -2.18 10.70
N PRO A 127 15.39 -2.75 11.66
CA PRO A 127 15.79 -2.72 13.07
C PRO A 127 17.10 -3.47 13.34
N LEU A 128 17.36 -4.57 12.61
CA LEU A 128 18.64 -5.29 12.71
C LEU A 128 19.81 -4.45 12.17
N GLN A 129 19.59 -3.72 11.08
CA GLN A 129 20.56 -2.78 10.53
C GLN A 129 20.91 -1.72 11.58
N ILE A 130 19.90 -1.08 12.18
CA ILE A 130 20.10 -0.08 13.25
C ILE A 130 20.86 -0.69 14.43
N TYR A 131 20.54 -1.93 14.82
CA TYR A 131 21.28 -2.65 15.86
C TYR A 131 22.77 -2.79 15.53
N PHE A 132 23.14 -3.25 14.33
CA PHE A 132 24.54 -3.38 13.93
C PHE A 132 25.25 -2.02 13.80
N ILE A 133 24.54 -0.98 13.35
CA ILE A 133 25.07 0.39 13.37
C ILE A 133 25.40 0.82 14.81
N SER A 134 24.54 0.49 15.78
CA SER A 134 24.76 0.78 17.21
C SER A 134 25.94 0.01 17.82
N LYS A 135 26.33 -1.11 17.20
CA LYS A 135 27.53 -1.90 17.56
C LYS A 135 28.78 -1.50 16.77
N ASN A 136 28.68 -0.49 15.90
CA ASN A 136 29.74 -0.06 15.00
C ASN A 136 30.17 -1.13 13.95
N GLU A 137 29.30 -2.12 13.69
CA GLU A 137 29.54 -3.20 12.74
C GLU A 137 29.22 -2.75 11.31
N SER A 138 30.21 -2.15 10.64
CA SER A 138 30.02 -1.49 9.34
C SER A 138 29.66 -2.46 8.22
N PHE A 139 30.25 -3.66 8.21
CA PHE A 139 30.02 -4.64 7.16
C PHE A 139 28.59 -5.20 7.22
N PHE A 140 28.16 -5.71 8.37
CA PHE A 140 26.82 -6.27 8.54
C PHE A 140 25.71 -5.24 8.30
N SER A 141 25.87 -4.02 8.80
CA SER A 141 24.90 -2.95 8.52
C SER A 141 24.82 -2.57 7.04
N SER A 142 25.94 -2.58 6.32
CA SER A 142 25.96 -2.31 4.88
C SER A 142 25.39 -3.47 4.05
N LEU A 143 25.66 -4.72 4.47
CA LEU A 143 25.09 -5.91 3.83
C LEU A 143 23.56 -5.92 3.95
N LEU A 144 23.03 -5.65 5.16
CA LEU A 144 21.59 -5.54 5.38
C LEU A 144 20.94 -4.43 4.54
N LEU A 145 21.62 -3.29 4.44
CA LEU A 145 21.18 -2.20 3.56
C LEU A 145 21.13 -2.64 2.10
N ALA A 146 22.18 -3.31 1.62
CA ALA A 146 22.21 -3.84 0.25
C ALA A 146 21.09 -4.87 0.03
N CYS A 147 20.81 -5.76 0.98
CA CYS A 147 19.71 -6.72 0.86
C CYS A 147 18.33 -6.05 0.70
N SER A 148 18.13 -4.85 1.26
CA SER A 148 16.83 -4.18 1.17
C SER A 148 16.43 -3.74 -0.24
N ILE A 149 17.39 -3.54 -1.17
CA ILE A 149 17.08 -3.28 -2.59
C ILE A 149 16.39 -4.47 -3.26
N LEU A 150 16.75 -5.69 -2.85
CA LEU A 150 16.19 -6.93 -3.38
C LEU A 150 14.79 -7.22 -2.84
N ILE A 151 14.36 -6.52 -1.79
CA ILE A 151 13.06 -6.70 -1.15
C ILE A 151 12.08 -5.67 -1.68
N HIS A 152 12.43 -4.38 -1.59
CA HIS A 152 11.54 -3.29 -1.98
C HIS A 152 12.33 -2.01 -2.35
N PRO A 153 12.54 -1.73 -3.65
CA PRO A 153 13.38 -0.62 -4.11
C PRO A 153 13.02 0.76 -3.55
N ASN A 154 11.72 1.14 -3.51
CA ASN A 154 11.34 2.49 -3.06
C ASN A 154 11.66 2.72 -1.57
N SER A 155 11.31 1.75 -0.72
CA SER A 155 11.67 1.79 0.71
C SER A 155 13.18 1.72 0.94
N PHE A 156 13.93 1.00 0.09
CA PHE A 156 15.40 1.02 0.12
C PHE A 156 15.96 2.43 -0.08
N VAL A 157 15.42 3.22 -1.02
CA VAL A 157 15.87 4.61 -1.23
C VAL A 157 15.73 5.44 0.05
N PHE A 158 14.62 5.30 0.78
CA PHE A 158 14.46 5.97 2.08
C PHE A 158 15.45 5.45 3.13
N ILE A 159 15.60 4.13 3.27
CA ILE A 159 16.53 3.55 4.25
C ILE A 159 17.97 4.02 3.95
N LEU A 160 18.38 4.01 2.69
CA LEU A 160 19.68 4.45 2.23
C LEU A 160 19.87 5.95 2.49
N GLY A 161 18.90 6.78 2.08
CA GLY A 161 18.92 8.23 2.32
C GLY A 161 19.04 8.56 3.80
N ILE A 162 18.16 8.00 4.64
CA ILE A 162 18.20 8.15 6.10
C ILE A 162 19.57 7.71 6.65
N SER A 163 20.08 6.56 6.21
CA SER A 163 21.38 6.04 6.66
C SER A 163 22.55 6.96 6.31
N ILE A 164 22.55 7.53 5.09
CA ILE A 164 23.56 8.50 4.62
C ILE A 164 23.46 9.80 5.42
N PHE A 165 22.25 10.35 5.60
CA PHE A 165 22.05 11.58 6.38
C PHE A 165 22.48 11.40 7.84
N CYS A 166 22.09 10.28 8.47
CA CYS A 166 22.51 9.94 9.82
C CYS A 166 24.04 9.85 9.94
N GLU A 167 24.72 9.17 9.01
CA GLU A 167 26.17 9.04 9.08
C GLU A 167 26.93 10.31 8.75
N THR A 168 26.42 11.10 7.81
CA THR A 168 27.00 12.41 7.47
C THR A 168 26.91 13.34 8.67
N TYR A 169 25.76 13.35 9.37
CA TYR A 169 25.59 14.10 10.60
C TYR A 169 26.56 13.63 11.70
N LEU A 170 26.66 12.32 11.94
CA LEU A 170 27.62 11.76 12.89
C LEU A 170 29.06 12.12 12.54
N PHE A 171 29.41 12.09 11.26
CA PHE A 171 30.73 12.47 10.77
C PHE A 171 31.03 13.95 11.03
N ALA A 172 30.06 14.83 10.76
CA ALA A 172 30.19 16.26 10.99
C ALA A 172 30.43 16.61 12.48
N ILE A 173 29.86 15.84 13.41
CA ILE A 173 30.08 16.00 14.86
C ILE A 173 31.25 15.17 15.41
N GLY A 174 32.05 14.54 14.55
CA GLY A 174 33.26 13.79 14.94
C GLY A 174 33.07 12.35 15.41
N ASN A 175 31.85 11.79 15.29
CA ASN A 175 31.52 10.42 15.73
C ASN A 175 31.16 9.45 14.59
N GLY A 176 31.19 9.90 13.33
CA GLY A 176 30.83 9.08 12.18
C GLY A 176 31.91 8.09 11.78
N ASN A 177 31.50 6.99 11.17
CA ASN A 177 32.40 5.95 10.68
C ASN A 177 32.63 6.11 9.17
N LYS A 178 33.82 6.62 8.79
CA LYS A 178 34.21 6.83 7.39
C LYS A 178 34.04 5.59 6.51
N LYS A 179 34.35 4.40 7.04
CA LYS A 179 34.21 3.13 6.30
C LYS A 179 32.75 2.84 6.00
N ARG A 180 31.86 3.03 6.98
CA ARG A 180 30.41 2.84 6.81
C ARG A 180 29.82 3.84 5.82
N LEU A 181 30.16 5.12 5.93
CA LEU A 181 29.73 6.14 4.96
C LEU A 181 30.21 5.81 3.54
N GLY A 182 31.47 5.41 3.38
CA GLY A 182 32.02 4.97 2.09
C GLY A 182 31.27 3.76 1.51
N LEU A 183 30.93 2.76 2.33
CA LEU A 183 30.11 1.62 1.91
C LEU A 183 28.69 2.03 1.50
N TYR A 184 28.05 2.96 2.21
CA TYR A 184 26.73 3.47 1.84
C TYR A 184 26.76 4.21 0.50
N LEU A 185 27.80 5.01 0.26
CA LEU A 185 27.99 5.68 -1.04
C LEU A 185 28.25 4.69 -2.18
N LEU A 186 29.01 3.62 -1.92
CA LEU A 186 29.19 2.53 -2.89
C LEU A 186 27.88 1.81 -3.20
N ILE A 187 27.05 1.55 -2.19
CA ILE A 187 25.71 0.98 -2.37
C ILE A 187 24.82 1.92 -3.19
N LEU A 188 24.88 3.24 -2.94
CA LEU A 188 24.17 4.23 -3.75
C LEU A 188 24.58 4.14 -5.22
N ILE A 189 25.88 4.19 -5.51
CA ILE A 189 26.40 4.10 -6.88
C ILE A 189 25.99 2.77 -7.54
N GLY A 190 26.15 1.64 -6.84
CA GLY A 190 25.76 0.33 -7.34
C GLY A 190 24.26 0.23 -7.61
N SER A 191 23.43 0.82 -6.76
CA SER A 191 21.98 0.87 -6.96
C SER A 191 21.56 1.73 -8.14
N LEU A 192 22.25 2.85 -8.39
CA LEU A 192 22.01 3.70 -9.56
C LEU A 192 22.34 2.95 -10.85
N ILE A 193 23.45 2.19 -10.88
CA ILE A 193 23.80 1.36 -12.03
C ILE A 193 22.72 0.30 -12.29
N PHE A 194 22.26 -0.39 -11.24
CA PHE A 194 21.18 -1.39 -11.35
C PHE A 194 19.86 -0.78 -11.85
N LEU A 195 19.52 0.42 -11.37
CA LEU A 195 18.32 1.13 -11.82
C LEU A 195 18.45 1.54 -13.29
N LEU A 196 19.61 2.08 -13.71
CA LEU A 196 19.87 2.44 -15.09
C LEU A 196 19.73 1.22 -16.03
N ASP A 197 20.27 0.06 -15.66
CA ASP A 197 20.14 -1.18 -16.44
C ASP A 197 18.67 -1.60 -16.62
N LYS A 198 17.86 -1.50 -15.57
CA LYS A 198 16.39 -1.73 -15.67
C LYS A 198 15.69 -0.74 -16.60
N PHE A 199 16.11 0.53 -16.61
CA PHE A 199 15.53 1.53 -17.52
C PHE A 199 15.96 1.31 -18.97
N TYR A 200 17.20 0.90 -19.22
CA TYR A 200 17.71 0.63 -20.57
C TYR A 200 17.15 -0.67 -21.18
N SER A 201 16.81 -1.65 -20.36
CA SER A 201 16.24 -2.92 -20.81
C SER A 201 14.73 -2.89 -21.03
N SER A 202 14.05 -1.84 -20.57
CA SER A 202 12.62 -1.67 -20.74
C SER A 202 12.32 -0.84 -22.00
N ASP A 203 12.40 -1.48 -23.18
CA ASP A 203 11.89 -0.94 -24.45
C ASP A 203 10.34 -0.89 -24.40
N TYR A 204 9.78 0.02 -23.61
CA TYR A 204 8.34 0.33 -23.68
C TYR A 204 8.15 1.45 -24.70
N ASP A 205 7.96 1.06 -25.95
CA ASP A 205 7.67 1.98 -27.05
C ASP A 205 6.19 2.42 -26.99
N PHE A 206 5.90 3.45 -26.18
CA PHE A 206 4.63 4.17 -26.25
C PHE A 206 4.75 5.29 -27.29
N SER A 207 4.78 4.90 -28.56
CA SER A 207 4.78 5.83 -29.69
C SER A 207 3.35 6.30 -30.01
N GLU A 208 2.76 7.14 -29.17
CA GLU A 208 1.49 7.81 -29.52
C GLU A 208 1.29 9.14 -28.75
N SER A 209 0.46 10.01 -29.31
CA SER A 209 0.17 11.36 -28.82
C SER A 209 -0.10 11.40 -27.32
N TYR A 210 0.72 12.14 -26.58
CA TYR A 210 0.61 12.29 -25.13
C TYR A 210 -0.73 12.94 -24.75
N LEU A 211 -1.47 12.32 -23.83
CA LEU A 211 -2.72 12.86 -23.29
C LEU A 211 -2.44 14.01 -22.32
N ILE A 212 -1.47 13.82 -21.43
CA ILE A 212 -1.02 14.86 -20.51
C ILE A 212 0.30 15.46 -21.02
N SER A 213 0.46 16.77 -20.86
CA SER A 213 1.59 17.50 -21.47
C SER A 213 2.86 17.51 -20.62
N ASP A 214 2.72 17.40 -19.29
CA ASP A 214 3.83 17.52 -18.33
C ASP A 214 3.58 16.76 -17.00
N ASN A 215 4.54 16.81 -16.07
CA ASN A 215 4.38 16.13 -14.76
C ASN A 215 3.52 16.91 -13.77
N VAL A 216 3.23 18.18 -14.02
CA VAL A 216 2.30 18.97 -13.20
C VAL A 216 0.88 18.44 -13.41
N GLU A 217 0.50 18.17 -14.65
CA GLU A 217 -0.78 17.55 -14.99
C GLU A 217 -0.88 16.12 -14.44
N ARG A 218 0.21 15.35 -14.48
CA ARG A 218 0.32 14.04 -13.80
C ARG A 218 0.07 14.18 -12.30
N TYR A 219 0.74 15.13 -11.66
CA TYR A 219 0.61 15.40 -10.23
C TYR A 219 -0.83 15.79 -9.87
N ILE A 220 -1.48 16.66 -10.64
CA ILE A 220 -2.88 17.09 -10.39
C ILE A 220 -3.85 15.91 -10.50
N ASN A 221 -3.65 15.01 -11.46
CA ASN A 221 -4.46 13.79 -11.57
C ASN A 221 -4.28 12.90 -10.35
N LEU A 222 -3.02 12.61 -9.97
CA LEU A 222 -2.72 11.71 -8.85
C LEU A 222 -3.10 12.30 -7.49
N VAL A 223 -3.06 13.61 -7.29
CA VAL A 223 -3.54 14.27 -6.05
C VAL A 223 -5.06 14.09 -5.85
N ARG A 224 -5.81 13.74 -6.89
CA ARG A 224 -7.25 13.45 -6.74
C ARG A 224 -7.56 11.99 -6.43
N ASP A 225 -6.62 11.10 -6.69
CA ASP A 225 -6.72 9.66 -6.46
C ASP A 225 -5.90 9.27 -5.22
N GLU A 226 -4.62 8.94 -5.37
CA GLU A 226 -3.73 8.37 -4.32
C GLU A 226 -2.86 9.44 -3.62
N ALA A 227 -3.45 10.58 -3.26
CA ALA A 227 -2.69 11.69 -2.68
C ALA A 227 -2.10 11.39 -1.30
N ASP A 228 -2.76 10.56 -0.51
CA ASP A 228 -2.30 10.14 0.80
C ASP A 228 -0.99 9.35 0.72
N ASP A 229 -0.79 8.61 -0.35
CA ASP A 229 0.42 7.85 -0.57
C ASP A 229 1.63 8.76 -0.76
N PHE A 230 1.60 9.67 -1.72
CA PHE A 230 2.82 10.42 -2.08
C PHE A 230 2.92 11.83 -1.52
N SER A 231 1.80 12.53 -1.31
CA SER A 231 1.84 13.96 -1.02
C SER A 231 1.99 14.24 0.48
N ILE A 232 3.07 14.94 0.85
CA ILE A 232 3.27 15.43 2.22
C ILE A 232 2.34 16.62 2.47
N ILE A 233 2.08 17.45 1.45
CA ILE A 233 1.08 18.52 1.52
C ILE A 233 -0.29 17.94 1.89
N PHE A 234 -0.71 16.84 1.25
CA PHE A 234 -1.97 16.18 1.58
C PHE A 234 -1.98 15.72 3.05
N GLN A 235 -0.92 15.08 3.52
CA GLN A 235 -0.83 14.61 4.92
C GLN A 235 -0.90 15.75 5.96
N LEU A 236 -0.39 16.93 5.63
CA LEU A 236 -0.45 18.11 6.49
C LEU A 236 -1.76 18.88 6.39
N THR A 237 -2.53 18.71 5.31
CA THR A 237 -3.79 19.44 5.09
C THR A 237 -5.03 18.61 5.42
N GLN A 238 -5.10 17.37 4.92
CA GLN A 238 -6.25 16.48 5.10
C GLN A 238 -6.10 15.57 6.34
N ASN A 239 -4.88 15.12 6.64
CA ASN A 239 -4.59 14.26 7.79
C ASN A 239 -3.87 15.02 8.93
N PHE A 240 -4.11 16.33 9.05
CA PHE A 240 -3.38 17.22 9.97
C PHE A 240 -3.34 16.71 11.41
N LEU A 241 -4.48 16.24 11.96
CA LEU A 241 -4.54 15.75 13.34
C LEU A 241 -3.63 14.53 13.54
N GLN A 242 -3.72 13.54 12.66
CA GLN A 242 -2.92 12.32 12.73
C GLN A 242 -1.42 12.62 12.58
N THR A 243 -1.05 13.37 11.54
CA THR A 243 0.34 13.79 11.31
C THR A 243 0.88 14.64 12.47
N GLY A 244 0.03 15.50 13.05
CA GLY A 244 0.32 16.31 14.23
C GLY A 244 0.61 15.46 15.47
N PHE A 245 -0.24 14.48 15.80
CA PHE A 245 -0.01 13.57 16.94
C PHE A 245 1.27 12.75 16.77
N ILE A 246 1.51 12.21 15.58
CA ILE A 246 2.74 11.46 15.26
C ILE A 246 3.97 12.36 15.47
N THR A 247 3.92 13.60 14.97
CA THR A 247 5.00 14.58 15.15
C THR A 247 5.24 14.88 16.62
N ILE A 248 4.18 15.16 17.38
CA ILE A 248 4.27 15.43 18.82
C ILE A 248 4.87 14.23 19.55
N PHE A 249 4.45 13.00 19.22
CA PHE A 249 5.01 11.79 19.80
C PHE A 249 6.51 11.64 19.53
N ILE A 250 6.97 11.88 18.29
CA ILE A 250 8.39 11.82 17.93
C ILE A 250 9.17 12.89 18.72
N ILE A 251 8.70 14.14 18.72
CA ILE A 251 9.35 15.25 19.45
C ILE A 251 9.41 14.95 20.96
N PHE A 252 8.31 14.45 21.53
CA PHE A 252 8.23 14.07 22.95
C PHE A 252 9.21 12.94 23.29
N THR A 253 9.32 11.93 22.41
CA THR A 253 10.27 10.83 22.54
C THR A 253 11.72 11.35 22.56
N LEU A 254 12.07 12.23 21.63
CA LEU A 254 13.39 12.89 21.57
C LEU A 254 13.64 13.78 22.79
N PHE A 255 12.62 14.51 23.25
CA PHE A 255 12.70 15.37 24.43
C PHE A 255 12.99 14.56 25.70
N ILE A 256 12.23 13.50 25.98
CA ILE A 256 12.48 12.62 27.14
C ILE A 256 13.90 12.05 27.08
N PHE A 257 14.30 11.54 25.92
CA PHE A 257 15.62 10.94 25.75
C PHE A 257 16.76 11.95 26.01
N SER A 258 16.62 13.18 25.52
CA SER A 258 17.61 14.24 25.75
C SER A 258 17.71 14.63 27.23
N ARG A 259 16.59 14.62 27.97
CA ARG A 259 16.59 14.87 29.43
C ARG A 259 17.31 13.79 30.23
N ILE A 260 17.15 12.53 29.83
CA ILE A 260 17.81 11.40 30.51
C ILE A 260 19.31 11.35 30.19
N TYR A 261 19.70 11.54 28.93
CA TYR A 261 21.10 11.37 28.47
C TYR A 261 21.92 12.67 28.37
N LYS A 262 21.35 13.80 28.79
CA LYS A 262 21.93 15.16 28.94
C LYS A 262 22.94 15.59 27.88
N GLN A 263 24.22 15.21 28.01
CA GLN A 263 25.31 15.79 27.20
C GLN A 263 25.66 15.01 25.93
N LYS A 264 25.21 13.75 25.75
CA LYS A 264 25.60 12.91 24.59
C LYS A 264 24.43 12.34 23.79
N TYR A 265 23.21 12.85 23.99
CA TYR A 265 22.05 12.33 23.26
C TYR A 265 22.16 12.56 21.74
N HIS A 266 22.71 13.71 21.31
CA HIS A 266 22.89 14.06 19.90
C HIS A 266 23.92 13.18 19.19
N GLN A 267 24.75 12.46 19.94
CA GLN A 267 25.70 11.47 19.42
C GLN A 267 25.08 10.07 19.34
N ASN A 268 23.86 9.88 19.87
CA ASN A 268 23.23 8.58 19.95
C ASN A 268 22.54 8.22 18.63
N ILE A 269 22.86 7.03 18.11
CA ILE A 269 22.31 6.57 16.84
C ILE A 269 20.77 6.50 16.84
N PHE A 270 20.16 6.07 17.94
CA PHE A 270 18.69 5.93 18.01
C PHE A 270 18.03 7.31 17.97
N PHE A 271 18.60 8.30 18.66
CA PHE A 271 18.11 9.68 18.61
C PHE A 271 18.14 10.23 17.18
N ILE A 272 19.26 10.06 16.48
CA ILE A 272 19.44 10.57 15.12
C ILE A 272 18.50 9.86 14.14
N PHE A 273 18.42 8.52 14.20
CA PHE A 273 17.51 7.74 13.35
C PHE A 273 16.02 8.00 13.65
N THR A 274 15.66 8.43 14.85
CA THR A 274 14.31 8.90 15.16
C THR A 274 14.06 10.31 14.60
N ALA A 275 15.05 11.21 14.65
CA ALA A 275 14.91 12.61 14.27
C ALA A 275 15.00 12.86 12.75
N ILE A 276 15.88 12.16 12.04
CA ILE A 276 16.13 12.40 10.60
C ILE A 276 14.88 12.19 9.74
N PRO A 277 14.07 11.12 9.89
CA PRO A 277 12.86 10.98 9.07
C PRO A 277 11.86 12.12 9.29
N LEU A 278 11.75 12.66 10.51
CA LEU A 278 10.91 13.82 10.81
C LEU A 278 11.44 15.09 10.10
N ILE A 279 12.75 15.32 10.14
CA ILE A 279 13.38 16.46 9.45
C ILE A 279 13.18 16.33 7.94
N LEU A 280 13.42 15.15 7.37
CA LEU A 280 13.23 14.88 5.95
C LEU A 280 11.77 15.05 5.52
N PHE A 281 10.80 14.72 6.39
CA PHE A 281 9.38 14.93 6.11
C PHE A 281 9.05 16.42 5.94
N TYR A 282 9.49 17.28 6.86
CA TYR A 282 9.24 18.72 6.73
C TYR A 282 10.07 19.39 5.64
N LEU A 283 11.29 18.91 5.35
CA LEU A 283 12.03 19.34 4.17
C LEU A 283 11.31 18.93 2.89
N GLY A 284 10.80 17.71 2.84
CA GLY A 284 9.99 17.19 1.74
C GLY A 284 8.75 18.02 1.47
N PHE A 285 8.05 18.50 2.52
CA PHE A 285 6.95 19.45 2.38
C PHE A 285 7.37 20.74 1.65
N VAL A 286 8.49 21.34 2.06
CA VAL A 286 9.00 22.56 1.41
C VAL A 286 9.39 22.29 -0.04
N VAL A 287 10.06 21.16 -0.30
CA VAL A 287 10.44 20.73 -1.65
C VAL A 287 9.21 20.51 -2.52
N GLU A 288 8.18 19.82 -2.03
CA GLU A 288 6.93 19.58 -2.77
C GLU A 288 6.22 20.89 -3.10
N MET A 289 6.10 21.81 -2.13
CA MET A 289 5.49 23.12 -2.34
C MET A 289 6.22 23.96 -3.39
N ILE A 290 7.56 23.99 -3.34
CA ILE A 290 8.38 24.70 -4.33
C ILE A 290 8.27 24.03 -5.69
N SER A 291 8.33 22.69 -5.74
CA SER A 291 8.28 21.92 -6.98
C SER A 291 6.96 22.09 -7.70
N TYR A 292 5.85 22.09 -6.97
CA TYR A 292 4.53 22.36 -7.54
C TYR A 292 4.42 23.80 -8.04
N LYS A 293 4.85 24.79 -7.23
CA LYS A 293 4.72 26.21 -7.58
C LYS A 293 5.62 26.66 -8.74
N LEU A 294 6.81 26.08 -8.85
CA LEU A 294 7.79 26.38 -9.89
C LEU A 294 7.79 25.35 -11.02
N GLU A 295 6.84 24.40 -11.02
CA GLU A 295 6.67 23.38 -12.05
C GLU A 295 7.96 22.56 -12.29
N ILE A 296 8.67 22.19 -11.22
CA ILE A 296 9.93 21.43 -11.28
C ILE A 296 9.62 19.93 -11.47
N ASP A 297 9.45 19.53 -12.73
CA ASP A 297 9.11 18.18 -13.19
C ASP A 297 9.86 17.04 -12.50
N PHE A 298 11.19 17.13 -12.46
CA PHE A 298 12.04 16.07 -11.89
C PHE A 298 11.72 15.79 -10.42
N LEU A 299 11.47 16.85 -9.63
CA LEU A 299 11.18 16.71 -8.21
C LEU A 299 9.76 16.18 -7.99
N LEU A 300 8.78 16.61 -8.78
CA LEU A 300 7.42 16.06 -8.72
C LEU A 300 7.42 14.55 -9.03
N ASN A 301 8.18 14.12 -10.04
CA ASN A 301 8.35 12.70 -10.35
C ASN A 301 8.99 11.90 -9.22
N LEU A 302 10.02 12.47 -8.57
CA LEU A 302 10.67 11.84 -7.43
C LEU A 302 9.72 11.72 -6.23
N ILE A 303 8.90 12.73 -5.96
CA ILE A 303 7.92 12.72 -4.88
C ILE A 303 6.85 11.65 -5.16
N ILE A 304 6.26 11.65 -6.36
CA ILE A 304 5.24 10.66 -6.76
C ILE A 304 5.82 9.24 -6.66
N GLY A 305 7.00 9.00 -7.25
CA GLY A 305 7.58 7.65 -7.31
C GLY A 305 8.07 7.11 -5.97
N LEU A 306 8.62 7.96 -5.10
CA LEU A 306 9.07 7.54 -3.77
C LEU A 306 7.92 7.36 -2.78
N GLN A 307 6.82 8.08 -2.98
CA GLN A 307 5.66 8.10 -2.10
C GLN A 307 5.99 8.47 -0.64
N PRO A 308 6.60 9.65 -0.37
CA PRO A 308 7.05 10.02 0.97
C PRO A 308 5.91 10.31 1.95
N GLY A 309 4.73 10.71 1.45
CA GLY A 309 3.56 11.10 2.24
C GLY A 309 3.22 10.08 3.34
N HIS A 310 2.91 8.85 2.98
CA HIS A 310 2.52 7.82 3.95
C HIS A 310 3.69 7.08 4.61
N LYS A 311 4.89 7.03 4.00
CA LYS A 311 5.99 6.15 4.44
C LYS A 311 7.03 6.80 5.33
N LEU A 312 7.36 8.08 5.11
CA LEU A 312 8.61 8.64 5.61
C LEU A 312 8.66 8.70 7.14
N LEU A 313 7.58 9.09 7.81
CA LEU A 313 7.50 9.13 9.27
C LEU A 313 7.53 7.74 9.91
N SER A 314 7.09 6.70 9.21
CA SER A 314 7.13 5.31 9.70
C SER A 314 8.56 4.83 9.99
N PHE A 315 9.58 5.38 9.32
CA PHE A 315 10.98 5.02 9.59
C PHE A 315 11.48 5.47 10.97
N SER A 316 10.82 6.42 11.64
CA SER A 316 11.14 6.79 13.02
C SER A 316 10.69 5.77 14.05
N PHE A 317 9.83 4.82 13.69
CA PHE A 317 9.14 3.92 14.60
C PHE A 317 10.07 2.99 15.40
N PHE A 318 10.90 2.15 14.75
CA PHE A 318 11.80 1.23 15.46
C PHE A 318 12.88 1.97 16.28
N PRO A 319 13.54 3.03 15.75
CA PRO A 319 14.43 3.86 16.56
C PRO A 319 13.74 4.43 17.81
N ALA A 320 12.49 4.92 17.68
CA ALA A 320 11.73 5.43 18.82
C ALA A 320 11.43 4.32 19.85
N MET A 321 11.13 3.10 19.40
CA MET A 321 10.96 1.94 20.29
C MET A 321 12.23 1.61 21.07
N PHE A 322 13.41 1.70 20.45
CA PHE A 322 14.70 1.54 21.13
C PHE A 322 14.99 2.66 22.14
N ILE A 323 14.55 3.90 21.84
CA ILE A 323 14.62 5.01 22.80
C ILE A 323 13.73 4.72 24.01
N TRP A 324 12.47 4.36 23.79
CA TRP A 324 11.52 4.10 24.86
C TRP A 324 11.96 2.97 25.78
N SER A 325 12.51 1.87 25.23
CA SER A 325 13.04 0.79 26.06
C SER A 325 14.20 1.23 26.96
N LYS A 326 15.08 2.12 26.48
CA LYS A 326 16.16 2.71 27.30
C LYS A 326 15.64 3.66 28.36
N CYS A 327 14.68 4.51 28.02
CA CYS A 327 14.04 5.43 28.98
C CYS A 327 13.34 4.64 30.10
N LEU A 328 12.62 3.58 29.74
CA LEU A 328 11.95 2.70 30.70
C LEU A 328 12.96 1.92 31.56
N ALA A 329 14.06 1.43 30.98
CA ALA A 329 15.12 0.76 31.73
C ALA A 329 15.72 1.68 32.80
N TYR A 330 16.07 2.92 32.41
CA TYR A 330 16.55 3.96 33.32
C TYR A 330 15.53 4.27 34.43
N PHE A 331 14.25 4.35 34.10
CA PHE A 331 13.19 4.58 35.08
C PHE A 331 13.07 3.42 36.08
N PHE A 332 13.03 2.17 35.60
CA PHE A 332 12.93 1.01 36.48
C PHE A 332 14.15 0.84 37.40
N GLU A 333 15.35 1.12 36.90
CA GLU A 333 16.58 1.09 37.69
C GLU A 333 16.57 2.15 38.80
N ASN A 334 16.17 3.39 38.50
CA ASN A 334 16.19 4.48 39.49
C ASN A 334 15.07 4.40 40.53
N TYR A 335 13.90 3.88 40.16
CA TYR A 335 12.75 3.78 41.08
C TYR A 335 12.59 2.40 41.71
N ASN A 336 13.52 1.46 41.46
CA ASN A 336 13.52 0.09 41.96
C ASN A 336 12.16 -0.63 41.76
N LEU A 337 11.49 -0.32 40.63
CA LEU A 337 10.17 -0.83 40.33
C LEU A 337 10.27 -2.28 39.87
N LYS A 338 9.99 -3.21 40.79
CA LYS A 338 9.84 -4.63 40.48
C LYS A 338 8.41 -4.88 40.01
N ILE A 339 8.17 -4.82 38.70
CA ILE A 339 6.90 -5.32 38.16
C ILE A 339 6.88 -6.83 38.36
N LYS A 340 5.87 -7.32 39.08
CA LYS A 340 5.74 -8.76 39.34
C LYS A 340 5.59 -9.50 38.00
N PRO A 341 6.31 -10.61 37.77
CA PRO A 341 6.16 -11.44 36.57
C PRO A 341 4.71 -11.83 36.27
N ILE A 342 3.87 -11.93 37.30
CA ILE A 342 2.42 -12.18 37.19
C ILE A 342 1.71 -11.11 36.35
N ILE A 343 2.05 -9.82 36.46
CA ILE A 343 1.40 -8.75 35.69
C ILE A 343 1.78 -8.88 34.21
N LEU A 344 3.04 -9.19 33.91
CA LEU A 344 3.51 -9.45 32.55
C LEU A 344 2.86 -10.69 31.95
N LEU A 345 2.73 -11.75 32.75
CA LEU A 345 2.06 -12.99 32.35
C LEU A 345 0.58 -12.72 32.09
N SER A 346 -0.09 -11.95 32.95
CA SER A 346 -1.51 -11.58 32.80
C SER A 346 -1.74 -10.80 31.52
N PHE A 347 -0.84 -9.85 31.23
CA PHE A 347 -0.90 -9.07 30.00
C PHE A 347 -0.61 -9.92 28.75
N SER A 348 0.38 -10.81 28.82
CA SER A 348 0.69 -11.77 27.73
C SER A 348 -0.49 -12.71 27.47
N VAL A 349 -1.13 -13.21 28.52
CA VAL A 349 -2.32 -14.06 28.44
C VAL A 349 -3.50 -13.28 27.88
N LEU A 350 -3.67 -12.00 28.23
CA LEU A 350 -4.70 -11.14 27.65
C LEU A 350 -4.49 -10.93 26.13
N LEU A 351 -3.27 -10.59 25.71
CA LEU A 351 -2.93 -10.46 24.29
C LEU A 351 -3.11 -11.79 23.53
N PHE A 352 -2.68 -12.90 24.13
CA PHE A 352 -2.85 -14.24 23.57
C PHE A 352 -4.33 -14.59 23.44
N SER A 353 -5.16 -14.34 24.46
CA SER A 353 -6.60 -14.65 24.43
C SER A 353 -7.39 -13.78 23.44
N ILE A 354 -7.02 -12.51 23.27
CA ILE A 354 -7.53 -11.66 22.16
C ILE A 354 -7.14 -12.26 20.80
N SER A 355 -5.93 -12.80 20.69
CA SER A 355 -5.46 -13.45 19.47
C SER A 355 -6.16 -14.79 19.20
N VAL A 356 -6.44 -15.59 20.23
CA VAL A 356 -7.14 -16.90 20.14
C VAL A 356 -8.58 -16.75 19.66
N LYS A 357 -9.33 -15.74 20.12
CA LYS A 357 -10.69 -15.46 19.58
C LYS A 357 -10.66 -15.12 18.09
N GLY A 358 -9.59 -14.45 17.64
CA GLY A 358 -9.32 -14.27 16.21
C GLY A 358 -9.00 -15.58 15.51
N ALA A 359 -8.13 -16.40 16.11
CA ALA A 359 -7.68 -17.68 15.57
C ALA A 359 -8.81 -18.70 15.35
N LEU A 360 -9.86 -18.70 16.18
CA LEU A 360 -11.02 -19.58 15.97
C LEU A 360 -11.79 -19.23 14.68
N LYS A 361 -12.05 -17.94 14.42
CA LYS A 361 -12.64 -17.51 13.13
C LYS A 361 -11.69 -17.78 11.96
N SER A 362 -10.39 -17.65 12.20
CA SER A 362 -9.37 -17.98 11.22
C SER A 362 -9.31 -19.46 10.86
N TYR A 363 -9.66 -20.36 11.79
CA TYR A 363 -9.58 -21.81 11.58
C TYR A 363 -10.61 -22.30 10.54
N ASP A 364 -11.87 -21.89 10.66
CA ASP A 364 -12.89 -22.32 9.69
C ASP A 364 -12.62 -21.70 8.31
N PHE A 365 -12.18 -20.43 8.28
CA PHE A 365 -11.77 -19.80 7.02
C PHE A 365 -10.58 -20.54 6.39
N LEU A 366 -9.58 -20.94 7.19
CA LEU A 366 -8.46 -21.77 6.75
C LEU A 366 -8.90 -23.13 6.19
N ASN A 367 -9.87 -23.78 6.82
CA ASN A 367 -10.44 -25.03 6.32
C ASN A 367 -11.19 -24.82 4.99
N GLY A 368 -11.83 -23.67 4.80
CA GLY A 368 -12.40 -23.31 3.51
C GLY A 368 -11.32 -23.02 2.47
N LEU A 369 -10.24 -22.33 2.83
CA LEU A 369 -9.14 -22.04 1.91
C LEU A 369 -8.42 -23.31 1.44
N SER A 370 -8.32 -24.34 2.29
CA SER A 370 -7.66 -25.59 1.93
C SER A 370 -8.41 -26.43 0.91
N THR A 371 -9.68 -26.10 0.62
CA THR A 371 -10.44 -26.73 -0.49
C THR A 371 -10.25 -26.02 -1.82
N ILE A 372 -9.64 -24.83 -1.83
CA ILE A 372 -9.34 -24.09 -3.06
C ILE A 372 -8.06 -24.66 -3.67
N GLU A 373 -8.17 -25.21 -4.88
CA GLU A 373 -7.00 -25.70 -5.62
C GLU A 373 -6.03 -24.54 -5.90
N SER A 374 -4.75 -24.75 -5.63
CA SER A 374 -3.72 -23.77 -5.94
C SER A 374 -3.63 -23.59 -7.46
N GLY A 375 -3.76 -22.35 -7.94
CA GLY A 375 -3.60 -22.05 -9.36
C GLY A 375 -4.20 -20.70 -9.75
N LYS A 376 -4.27 -20.47 -11.06
CA LYS A 376 -4.63 -19.19 -11.70
C LYS A 376 -5.92 -18.54 -11.19
N PHE A 377 -6.89 -19.32 -10.72
CA PHE A 377 -8.21 -18.80 -10.34
C PHE A 377 -8.47 -18.76 -8.84
N SER A 378 -7.53 -19.23 -8.02
CA SER A 378 -7.74 -19.40 -6.59
C SER A 378 -7.95 -18.07 -5.84
N TYR A 379 -7.51 -16.94 -6.39
CA TYR A 379 -7.71 -15.62 -5.78
C TYR A 379 -9.19 -15.21 -5.74
N GLY A 380 -9.89 -15.32 -6.88
CA GLY A 380 -11.31 -15.01 -6.96
C GLY A 380 -12.14 -15.88 -6.02
N ASP A 381 -11.81 -17.17 -5.98
CA ASP A 381 -12.48 -18.15 -5.10
C ASP A 381 -12.22 -17.85 -3.62
N ALA A 382 -11.00 -17.41 -3.26
CA ALA A 382 -10.67 -16.98 -1.91
C ALA A 382 -11.45 -15.72 -1.49
N LEU A 383 -11.55 -14.72 -2.37
CA LEU A 383 -12.37 -13.52 -2.12
C LEU A 383 -13.86 -13.85 -1.93
N ILE A 384 -14.40 -14.76 -2.75
CA ILE A 384 -15.78 -15.23 -2.63
C ILE A 384 -15.99 -15.95 -1.28
N LEU A 385 -15.08 -16.87 -0.93
CA LEU A 385 -15.14 -17.60 0.32
C LEU A 385 -15.09 -16.65 1.51
N ARG A 386 -14.17 -15.68 1.49
CA ARG A 386 -14.03 -14.65 2.51
C ARG A 386 -15.32 -13.85 2.68
N SER A 387 -15.88 -13.37 1.58
CA SER A 387 -17.11 -12.57 1.58
C SER A 387 -18.28 -13.37 2.19
N LYS A 388 -18.43 -14.64 1.82
CA LYS A 388 -19.43 -15.55 2.42
C LYS A 388 -19.20 -15.77 3.92
N TYR A 389 -17.96 -16.01 4.33
CA TYR A 389 -17.64 -16.34 5.72
C TYR A 389 -17.79 -15.14 6.66
N LEU A 390 -17.40 -13.95 6.22
CA LEU A 390 -17.52 -12.72 7.00
C LEU A 390 -18.88 -12.03 6.86
N ASN A 391 -19.76 -12.56 5.99
CA ASN A 391 -20.98 -11.88 5.56
C ASN A 391 -20.67 -10.44 5.08
N GLU A 392 -19.52 -10.30 4.41
CA GLU A 392 -19.04 -9.05 3.83
C GLU A 392 -19.78 -8.77 2.52
N ARG A 393 -19.74 -7.51 2.07
CA ARG A 393 -20.27 -7.10 0.77
C ARG A 393 -19.54 -7.82 -0.36
N ASN A 394 -20.10 -7.71 -1.56
CA ASN A 394 -19.40 -7.99 -2.81
C ASN A 394 -18.01 -7.34 -2.80
N PRO A 395 -16.92 -8.12 -2.89
CA PRO A 395 -15.55 -7.60 -2.80
C PRO A 395 -15.22 -6.63 -3.94
N SER A 396 -15.86 -6.79 -5.10
CA SER A 396 -15.66 -5.91 -6.26
C SER A 396 -16.48 -4.62 -6.23
N SER A 397 -17.46 -4.48 -5.33
CA SER A 397 -18.46 -3.42 -5.45
C SER A 397 -18.24 -2.27 -4.46
N PRO A 398 -17.95 -1.04 -4.92
CA PRO A 398 -17.85 0.11 -4.05
C PRO A 398 -19.22 0.50 -3.46
N VAL A 399 -19.18 1.36 -2.43
CA VAL A 399 -20.38 2.05 -1.97
C VAL A 399 -20.76 3.11 -3.00
N ILE A 400 -22.00 3.06 -3.50
CA ILE A 400 -22.54 4.03 -4.45
C ILE A 400 -23.59 4.89 -3.77
N TYR A 401 -23.51 6.20 -3.97
CA TYR A 401 -24.45 7.18 -3.44
C TYR A 401 -25.47 7.62 -4.50
N ASP A 402 -26.63 8.09 -4.04
CA ASP A 402 -27.60 8.75 -4.90
C ASP A 402 -27.16 10.19 -5.17
N LEU A 403 -27.01 10.53 -6.46
CA LEU A 403 -26.62 11.87 -6.91
C LEU A 403 -27.83 12.81 -7.08
N GLY A 404 -29.07 12.33 -6.92
CA GLY A 404 -30.24 13.20 -7.08
C GLY A 404 -30.25 13.97 -8.41
N GLN A 405 -30.30 15.30 -8.35
CA GLN A 405 -30.36 16.21 -9.52
C GLN A 405 -29.03 16.91 -9.84
N PHE A 406 -27.89 16.47 -9.30
CA PHE A 406 -26.61 17.14 -9.59
C PHE A 406 -26.25 17.10 -11.09
N GLU A 407 -25.87 18.25 -11.65
CA GLU A 407 -25.35 18.33 -13.00
C GLU A 407 -23.89 17.85 -13.05
N GLU A 408 -23.44 17.44 -14.24
CA GLU A 408 -22.08 16.94 -14.47
C GLU A 408 -21.00 17.92 -14.01
N LYS A 409 -21.21 19.22 -14.24
CA LYS A 409 -20.28 20.29 -13.85
C LYS A 409 -20.08 20.40 -12.33
N ASP A 410 -21.07 19.94 -11.56
CA ASP A 410 -21.06 20.05 -10.10
C ASP A 410 -20.35 18.85 -9.45
N LEU A 411 -20.19 17.74 -10.18
CA LEU A 411 -19.62 16.49 -9.66
C LEU A 411 -18.22 16.69 -9.09
N LYS A 412 -17.37 17.49 -9.75
CA LYS A 412 -15.97 17.72 -9.35
C LYS A 412 -15.81 18.24 -7.91
N ASN A 413 -16.80 18.97 -7.41
CA ASN A 413 -16.78 19.65 -6.12
C ASN A 413 -17.68 18.97 -5.07
N LEU A 414 -18.24 17.80 -5.37
CA LEU A 414 -19.09 17.09 -4.42
C LEU A 414 -18.30 16.55 -3.22
N SER A 415 -18.94 16.59 -2.05
CA SER A 415 -18.43 16.02 -0.80
C SER A 415 -19.57 15.39 0.00
N LEU A 416 -19.26 14.40 0.85
CA LEU A 416 -20.25 13.73 1.71
C LEU A 416 -20.94 14.66 2.72
N SER A 417 -20.38 15.85 2.98
CA SER A 417 -21.06 16.91 3.73
C SER A 417 -22.37 17.36 3.09
N ASN A 418 -22.64 16.96 1.85
CA ASN A 418 -23.88 17.24 1.13
C ASN A 418 -25.04 16.28 1.50
N ASN A 419 -24.89 15.46 2.56
CA ASN A 419 -25.91 14.53 3.07
C ASN A 419 -26.47 13.56 2.02
N LEU A 420 -25.59 12.99 1.18
CA LEU A 420 -26.00 12.02 0.17
C LEU A 420 -26.36 10.68 0.82
N ASN A 421 -27.46 10.09 0.35
CA ASN A 421 -27.90 8.78 0.79
C ASN A 421 -27.23 7.67 -0.04
N ILE A 422 -26.98 6.52 0.60
CA ILE A 422 -26.53 5.31 -0.11
C ILE A 422 -27.62 4.88 -1.09
N ASN A 423 -27.23 4.54 -2.32
CA ASN A 423 -28.15 4.02 -3.33
C ASN A 423 -28.57 2.58 -2.97
N GLN A 424 -29.69 2.45 -2.26
CA GLN A 424 -30.20 1.15 -1.78
C GLN A 424 -30.52 0.18 -2.92
N THR A 425 -30.95 0.67 -4.08
CA THR A 425 -31.22 -0.18 -5.25
C THR A 425 -29.92 -0.83 -5.76
N TYR A 426 -28.84 -0.04 -5.84
CA TYR A 426 -27.52 -0.56 -6.19
C TYR A 426 -27.02 -1.52 -5.13
N GLU A 427 -27.11 -1.15 -3.84
CA GLU A 427 -26.62 -1.96 -2.72
C GLU A 427 -27.30 -3.32 -2.66
N ASN A 428 -28.63 -3.36 -2.74
CA ASN A 428 -29.40 -4.59 -2.66
C ASN A 428 -29.16 -5.54 -3.84
N LYS A 429 -28.73 -5.00 -4.99
CA LYS A 429 -28.48 -5.77 -6.21
C LYS A 429 -27.01 -6.17 -6.35
N TYR A 430 -26.10 -5.20 -6.33
CA TYR A 430 -24.67 -5.40 -6.61
C TYR A 430 -23.81 -5.54 -5.35
N GLY A 431 -24.33 -5.20 -4.17
CA GLY A 431 -23.61 -5.35 -2.89
C GLY A 431 -23.52 -6.79 -2.39
N LYS A 432 -24.19 -7.75 -3.04
CA LYS A 432 -24.18 -9.17 -2.66
C LYS A 432 -23.06 -9.94 -3.36
N VAL A 433 -22.39 -10.86 -2.66
CA VAL A 433 -21.33 -11.73 -3.22
C VAL A 433 -21.78 -12.49 -4.48
N LEU A 434 -23.05 -12.88 -4.57
CA LEU A 434 -23.61 -13.55 -5.74
C LEU A 434 -23.45 -12.74 -7.04
N ALA A 435 -23.48 -11.41 -6.95
CA ALA A 435 -23.23 -10.55 -8.12
C ALA A 435 -21.80 -10.72 -8.63
N PHE A 436 -20.82 -10.86 -7.73
CA PHE A 436 -19.42 -11.10 -8.10
C PHE A 436 -19.22 -12.48 -8.74
N GLU A 437 -19.79 -13.53 -8.14
CA GLU A 437 -19.75 -14.89 -8.70
C GLU A 437 -20.38 -14.94 -10.10
N SER A 438 -21.53 -14.29 -10.25
CA SER A 438 -22.26 -14.20 -11.51
C SER A 438 -21.47 -13.42 -12.56
N LEU A 439 -20.71 -12.40 -12.16
CA LEU A 439 -19.84 -11.62 -13.04
C LEU A 439 -18.70 -12.47 -13.60
N ILE A 440 -17.97 -13.16 -12.72
CA ILE A 440 -16.82 -13.99 -13.07
C ILE A 440 -17.26 -15.13 -13.99
N SER A 441 -18.34 -15.83 -13.62
CA SER A 441 -18.89 -16.93 -14.42
C SER A 441 -19.41 -16.46 -15.77
N LEU A 442 -20.05 -15.28 -15.85
CA LEU A 442 -20.52 -14.72 -17.12
C LEU A 442 -19.37 -14.52 -18.10
N ILE A 443 -18.24 -13.98 -17.65
CA ILE A 443 -17.06 -13.77 -18.50
C ILE A 443 -16.41 -15.12 -18.86
N ARG A 444 -16.09 -15.94 -17.85
CA ARG A 444 -15.36 -17.21 -18.06
C ARG A 444 -16.09 -18.23 -18.95
N ASN A 445 -17.42 -18.25 -18.89
CA ASN A 445 -18.22 -19.21 -19.66
C ASN A 445 -18.49 -18.77 -21.11
N ASN A 446 -18.31 -17.49 -21.43
CA ASN A 446 -18.72 -16.94 -22.73
C ASN A 446 -17.57 -16.34 -23.54
N LEU A 447 -16.43 -16.05 -22.92
CA LEU A 447 -15.26 -15.50 -23.60
C LEU A 447 -14.09 -16.48 -23.57
N VAL A 448 -13.29 -16.46 -24.62
CA VAL A 448 -12.05 -17.23 -24.69
C VAL A 448 -10.95 -16.50 -23.91
N ALA A 449 -10.07 -17.23 -23.22
CA ALA A 449 -8.87 -16.66 -22.60
C ALA A 449 -8.07 -15.81 -23.61
N GLY A 450 -7.56 -14.67 -23.15
CA GLY A 450 -6.88 -13.65 -23.95
C GLY A 450 -7.80 -12.56 -24.51
N SER A 451 -9.13 -12.73 -24.41
CA SER A 451 -10.10 -11.72 -24.86
C SER A 451 -9.97 -10.43 -24.03
N GLY A 452 -10.03 -9.27 -24.71
CA GLY A 452 -10.10 -7.98 -24.06
C GLY A 452 -11.52 -7.52 -23.76
N VAL A 453 -11.74 -7.07 -22.53
CA VAL A 453 -13.06 -6.68 -22.01
C VAL A 453 -12.99 -5.29 -21.40
N ILE A 454 -13.90 -4.42 -21.85
CA ILE A 454 -14.20 -3.14 -21.21
C ILE A 454 -15.14 -3.44 -20.04
N VAL A 455 -14.69 -3.18 -18.82
CA VAL A 455 -15.44 -3.42 -17.59
C VAL A 455 -15.82 -2.09 -16.92
N PRO A 456 -16.84 -2.07 -16.05
CA PRO A 456 -17.11 -0.89 -15.23
C PRO A 456 -15.89 -0.55 -14.36
N PRO A 457 -15.26 0.62 -14.54
CA PRO A 457 -13.93 0.89 -13.99
C PRO A 457 -13.93 1.12 -12.47
N TYR A 458 -15.11 1.38 -11.89
CA TYR A 458 -15.32 1.53 -10.46
C TYR A 458 -15.43 0.20 -9.70
N LEU A 459 -15.46 -0.95 -10.39
CA LEU A 459 -15.41 -2.25 -9.73
C LEU A 459 -13.97 -2.57 -9.31
N PHE A 460 -13.78 -3.37 -8.26
CA PHE A 460 -12.49 -3.80 -7.73
C PHE A 460 -12.14 -5.25 -8.10
N HIS A 461 -10.86 -5.60 -8.02
CA HIS A 461 -10.35 -6.99 -8.06
C HIS A 461 -10.67 -7.80 -9.33
N LEU A 462 -11.04 -7.14 -10.43
CA LEU A 462 -11.41 -7.85 -11.66
C LEU A 462 -10.16 -8.27 -12.42
N ARG A 463 -9.16 -7.38 -12.52
CA ARG A 463 -7.84 -7.70 -13.08
C ARG A 463 -7.23 -8.91 -12.36
N ASP A 464 -7.37 -8.95 -11.03
CA ASP A 464 -6.85 -10.01 -10.17
C ASP A 464 -7.60 -11.33 -10.27
N THR A 465 -8.90 -11.27 -10.57
CA THR A 465 -9.75 -12.47 -10.63
C THR A 465 -9.85 -13.05 -12.04
N LEU A 466 -9.64 -12.22 -13.06
CA LEU A 466 -9.75 -12.53 -14.47
C LEU A 466 -8.37 -12.44 -15.15
N ILE A 467 -7.34 -13.05 -14.54
CA ILE A 467 -5.94 -12.93 -14.98
C ILE A 467 -5.65 -13.41 -16.40
N ASP A 468 -6.53 -14.25 -16.97
CA ASP A 468 -6.42 -14.73 -18.34
C ASP A 468 -7.14 -13.81 -19.35
N TYR A 469 -7.66 -12.64 -18.93
CA TYR A 469 -8.38 -11.69 -19.77
C TYR A 469 -7.69 -10.31 -19.75
N LYS A 470 -7.79 -9.55 -20.85
CA LYS A 470 -7.27 -8.17 -20.89
C LYS A 470 -8.35 -7.25 -20.32
N ILE A 471 -8.12 -6.69 -19.13
CA ILE A 471 -9.06 -5.76 -18.49
C ILE A 471 -8.69 -4.33 -18.89
N PHE A 472 -9.62 -3.64 -19.56
CA PHE A 472 -9.34 -2.34 -20.19
C PHE A 472 -8.82 -1.29 -19.21
N PHE A 473 -9.63 -0.94 -18.22
CA PHE A 473 -9.28 0.01 -17.18
C PHE A 473 -10.01 -0.35 -15.88
N GLN A 474 -9.28 -0.41 -14.77
CA GLN A 474 -9.81 -0.67 -13.43
C GLN A 474 -9.10 0.21 -12.42
N GLU A 475 -9.87 1.12 -11.82
CA GLU A 475 -9.34 2.24 -11.05
C GLU A 475 -8.34 1.86 -9.97
N HIS A 476 -8.78 1.01 -9.03
CA HIS A 476 -7.99 0.69 -7.84
C HIS A 476 -6.61 0.11 -8.16
N HIS A 477 -6.51 -0.68 -9.23
CA HIS A 477 -5.26 -1.31 -9.65
C HIS A 477 -4.42 -0.38 -10.52
N ASP A 478 -5.08 0.27 -11.47
CA ASP A 478 -4.41 1.08 -12.48
C ASP A 478 -3.90 2.39 -11.88
N GLY A 479 -4.64 3.04 -10.96
CA GLY A 479 -4.19 4.25 -10.23
C GLY A 479 -2.87 4.04 -9.49
N ASN A 480 -2.71 2.88 -8.84
CA ASN A 480 -1.46 2.47 -8.20
C ASN A 480 -0.29 2.32 -9.18
N ILE A 481 -0.56 1.78 -10.37
CA ILE A 481 0.43 1.67 -11.44
C ILE A 481 0.82 3.04 -11.99
N MET A 482 -0.13 3.98 -12.11
CA MET A 482 0.14 5.34 -12.58
C MET A 482 1.19 6.06 -11.72
N MET A 483 1.24 5.81 -10.41
CA MET A 483 2.31 6.39 -9.56
C MET A 483 3.72 5.92 -9.95
N GLY A 484 3.85 4.73 -10.53
CA GLY A 484 5.14 4.11 -10.84
C GLY A 484 5.89 4.77 -12.01
N SER A 485 5.19 5.26 -13.03
CA SER A 485 5.84 5.93 -14.17
C SER A 485 4.92 6.91 -14.91
N PHE A 486 5.55 7.90 -15.56
CA PHE A 486 4.84 8.85 -16.42
C PHE A 486 4.18 8.14 -17.61
N LEU A 487 4.87 7.20 -18.26
CA LEU A 487 4.36 6.42 -19.39
C LEU A 487 3.13 5.58 -18.99
N ALA A 488 3.17 4.91 -17.84
CA ALA A 488 2.01 4.20 -17.32
C ALA A 488 0.84 5.15 -17.07
N THR A 489 1.10 6.32 -16.49
CA THR A 489 0.06 7.33 -16.24
C THR A 489 -0.60 7.76 -17.54
N GLN A 490 0.18 8.02 -18.58
CA GLN A 490 -0.32 8.40 -19.90
C GLN A 490 -1.25 7.34 -20.50
N GLY A 491 -0.77 6.10 -20.58
CA GLY A 491 -1.54 5.00 -21.17
C GLY A 491 -2.84 4.74 -20.40
N LEU A 492 -2.78 4.74 -19.07
CA LEU A 492 -3.95 4.45 -18.24
C LEU A 492 -4.95 5.62 -18.20
N LEU A 493 -4.49 6.88 -18.16
CA LEU A 493 -5.38 8.04 -18.27
C LEU A 493 -6.06 8.10 -19.64
N LYS A 494 -5.37 7.71 -20.71
CA LYS A 494 -5.96 7.60 -22.06
C LYS A 494 -7.12 6.59 -22.06
N ARG A 495 -6.94 5.42 -21.45
CA ARG A 495 -8.02 4.42 -21.30
C ARG A 495 -9.16 4.92 -20.42
N MET A 496 -8.84 5.57 -19.30
CA MET A 496 -9.83 6.20 -18.43
C MET A 496 -10.67 7.23 -19.19
N GLN A 497 -10.03 8.13 -19.93
CA GLN A 497 -10.72 9.14 -20.72
C GLN A 497 -11.56 8.51 -21.84
N ALA A 498 -11.06 7.47 -22.50
CA ALA A 498 -11.82 6.77 -23.54
C ALA A 498 -13.12 6.17 -22.99
N VAL A 499 -13.08 5.55 -21.80
CA VAL A 499 -14.27 4.88 -21.22
C VAL A 499 -15.19 5.82 -20.43
N LEU A 500 -14.66 6.85 -19.76
CA LEU A 500 -15.46 7.78 -18.94
C LEU A 500 -15.75 9.11 -19.64
N GLY A 501 -14.99 9.46 -20.67
CA GLY A 501 -14.98 10.80 -21.27
C GLY A 501 -14.21 11.85 -20.45
N VAL A 502 -13.69 11.48 -19.28
CA VAL A 502 -13.03 12.38 -18.33
C VAL A 502 -11.85 11.68 -17.62
N THR A 503 -10.96 12.47 -17.02
CA THR A 503 -9.87 12.01 -16.14
C THR A 503 -10.17 12.37 -14.67
N TYR A 504 -9.27 12.02 -13.74
CA TYR A 504 -9.42 12.34 -12.31
C TYR A 504 -9.65 13.81 -12.03
N THR A 505 -9.09 14.70 -12.86
CA THR A 505 -9.28 16.15 -12.76
C THR A 505 -10.74 16.60 -12.73
N SER A 506 -11.66 15.78 -13.23
CA SER A 506 -13.10 16.04 -13.28
C SER A 506 -13.91 15.26 -12.23
N LEU A 507 -13.28 14.34 -11.51
CA LEU A 507 -13.93 13.54 -10.48
C LEU A 507 -13.82 14.20 -9.09
N PRO A 508 -14.76 13.93 -8.16
CA PRO A 508 -14.57 14.24 -6.75
C PRO A 508 -13.26 13.66 -6.21
N LEU A 509 -12.67 14.32 -5.20
CA LEU A 509 -11.50 13.78 -4.49
C LEU A 509 -11.81 12.40 -3.91
N GLN A 510 -10.83 11.49 -3.90
CA GLN A 510 -10.99 10.16 -3.27
C GLN A 510 -11.47 10.26 -1.81
N THR A 511 -10.99 11.26 -1.06
CA THR A 511 -11.40 11.56 0.33
C THR A 511 -12.89 11.89 0.49
N SER A 512 -13.55 12.36 -0.57
CA SER A 512 -14.99 12.56 -0.57
C SER A 512 -15.76 11.25 -0.54
N LYS A 513 -15.14 10.12 -0.90
CA LYS A 513 -15.77 8.80 -1.13
C LYS A 513 -16.84 8.80 -2.24
N LEU A 514 -16.87 9.83 -3.09
CA LEU A 514 -17.82 9.97 -4.19
C LEU A 514 -17.20 9.71 -5.57
N ASN A 515 -15.88 9.49 -5.65
CA ASN A 515 -15.15 9.19 -6.89
C ASN A 515 -15.80 8.02 -7.66
N TYR A 516 -16.07 6.89 -7.01
CA TYR A 516 -16.71 5.73 -7.63
C TYR A 516 -18.16 5.98 -8.06
N THR A 517 -18.88 6.81 -7.31
CA THR A 517 -20.25 7.23 -7.68
C THR A 517 -20.22 8.06 -8.96
N ALA A 518 -19.27 8.99 -9.08
CA ALA A 518 -19.07 9.79 -10.28
C ALA A 518 -18.60 8.93 -11.46
N MET A 519 -17.63 8.04 -11.28
CA MET A 519 -17.18 7.11 -12.34
C MET A 519 -18.34 6.26 -12.87
N ARG A 520 -19.19 5.74 -11.97
CA ARG A 520 -20.39 5.00 -12.38
C ARG A 520 -21.36 5.86 -13.17
N TYR A 521 -21.54 7.12 -12.79
CA TYR A 521 -22.37 8.06 -13.54
C TYR A 521 -21.87 8.25 -14.97
N PHE A 522 -20.57 8.48 -15.16
CA PHE A 522 -19.95 8.62 -16.47
C PHE A 522 -20.01 7.32 -17.29
N TYR A 523 -19.68 6.18 -16.68
CA TYR A 523 -19.70 4.88 -17.35
C TYR A 523 -21.10 4.52 -17.89
N ARG A 524 -22.16 4.83 -17.13
CA ARG A 524 -23.54 4.55 -17.56
C ARG A 524 -24.02 5.42 -18.74
N LYS A 525 -23.27 6.44 -19.14
CA LYS A 525 -23.51 7.24 -20.35
C LYS A 525 -22.82 6.66 -21.59
N LEU A 526 -22.05 5.59 -21.45
CA LEU A 526 -21.40 4.94 -22.58
C LEU A 526 -22.46 4.30 -23.48
N ASP A 527 -22.41 4.63 -24.76
CA ASP A 527 -23.32 4.15 -25.81
C ASP A 527 -22.57 3.30 -26.84
N SER A 528 -23.30 2.78 -27.84
CA SER A 528 -22.72 1.91 -28.86
C SER A 528 -21.69 2.62 -29.73
N ASN A 529 -21.85 3.91 -29.98
CA ASN A 529 -20.90 4.70 -30.77
C ASN A 529 -19.57 4.86 -30.03
N LYS A 530 -19.61 5.25 -28.75
CA LYS A 530 -18.41 5.31 -27.91
C LYS A 530 -17.76 3.95 -27.75
N ALA A 531 -18.53 2.89 -27.53
CA ALA A 531 -18.01 1.53 -27.45
C ALA A 531 -17.24 1.13 -28.72
N LYS A 532 -17.78 1.44 -29.90
CA LYS A 532 -17.11 1.21 -31.20
C LYS A 532 -15.85 2.04 -31.37
N LEU A 533 -15.87 3.31 -30.96
CA LEU A 533 -14.68 4.16 -30.99
C LEU A 533 -13.56 3.57 -30.14
N ILE A 534 -13.86 3.14 -28.90
CA ILE A 534 -12.89 2.48 -28.03
C ILE A 534 -12.35 1.20 -28.69
N ALA A 535 -13.23 0.35 -29.24
CA ALA A 535 -12.80 -0.89 -29.90
C ALA A 535 -11.96 -0.64 -31.19
N SER A 536 -12.15 0.50 -31.85
CA SER A 536 -11.37 0.90 -33.02
C SER A 536 -9.98 1.44 -32.65
N GLU A 537 -9.88 2.19 -31.55
CA GLU A 537 -8.63 2.74 -31.04
C GLU A 537 -7.80 1.68 -30.30
N PHE A 538 -8.47 0.82 -29.54
CA PHE A 538 -7.87 -0.25 -28.74
C PHE A 538 -8.34 -1.61 -29.27
N ASN A 539 -7.71 -2.06 -30.35
CA ASN A 539 -8.10 -3.23 -31.16
C ASN A 539 -8.28 -4.55 -30.39
N ASP A 540 -7.67 -4.69 -29.23
CA ASP A 540 -7.74 -5.89 -28.39
C ASP A 540 -9.06 -6.03 -27.61
N TYR A 541 -9.87 -4.97 -27.51
CA TYR A 541 -11.02 -4.90 -26.61
C TYR A 541 -12.35 -4.92 -27.37
N ASN A 542 -12.78 -6.13 -27.73
CA ASN A 542 -13.99 -6.35 -28.55
C ASN A 542 -15.26 -6.64 -27.72
N PHE A 543 -15.16 -6.67 -26.39
CA PHE A 543 -16.28 -6.98 -25.51
C PHE A 543 -16.50 -5.86 -24.50
N ILE A 544 -17.76 -5.61 -24.16
CA ILE A 544 -18.13 -4.68 -23.08
C ILE A 544 -19.13 -5.30 -22.13
N LEU A 545 -18.85 -5.09 -20.84
CA LEU A 545 -19.66 -5.52 -19.73
C LEU A 545 -20.42 -4.32 -19.16
N THR A 546 -21.72 -4.43 -19.02
CA THR A 546 -22.53 -3.40 -18.36
C THR A 546 -23.37 -3.97 -17.22
N GLU A 547 -23.82 -3.07 -16.35
CA GLU A 547 -24.93 -3.36 -15.44
C GLU A 547 -26.18 -3.77 -16.21
N LYS A 548 -27.00 -4.66 -15.64
CA LYS A 548 -28.21 -5.20 -16.30
C LYS A 548 -29.14 -4.13 -16.90
N ASN A 549 -29.22 -2.98 -16.23
CA ASN A 549 -30.12 -1.89 -16.60
C ASN A 549 -29.46 -0.84 -17.53
N HIS A 550 -28.19 -1.04 -17.90
CA HIS A 550 -27.46 -0.20 -18.84
C HIS A 550 -27.40 -0.93 -20.17
N ASN A 551 -28.33 -0.57 -21.05
CA ASN A 551 -28.43 -1.18 -22.38
C ASN A 551 -27.57 -0.40 -23.37
N ILE A 552 -26.76 -1.14 -24.13
CA ILE A 552 -26.00 -0.63 -25.26
C ILE A 552 -26.62 -1.25 -26.53
N ASP A 553 -26.74 -0.46 -27.60
CA ASP A 553 -27.17 -0.93 -28.91
C ASP A 553 -26.04 -1.74 -29.60
N ALA A 554 -25.81 -2.94 -29.06
CA ALA A 554 -24.80 -3.90 -29.49
C ALA A 554 -25.35 -5.33 -29.30
N LYS A 555 -24.67 -6.31 -29.89
CA LYS A 555 -25.10 -7.71 -29.80
C LYS A 555 -24.82 -8.25 -28.41
N ILE A 556 -25.87 -8.63 -27.66
CA ILE A 556 -25.72 -9.34 -26.39
C ILE A 556 -25.25 -10.77 -26.67
N ILE A 557 -24.09 -11.14 -26.13
CA ILE A 557 -23.57 -12.50 -26.19
C ILE A 557 -24.13 -13.31 -25.02
N ALA A 558 -24.16 -12.69 -23.84
CA ALA A 558 -24.62 -13.33 -22.63
C ALA A 558 -25.21 -12.30 -21.66
N SER A 559 -26.10 -12.76 -20.79
CA SER A 559 -26.74 -11.90 -19.80
C SER A 559 -27.16 -12.73 -18.58
N ASN A 560 -27.10 -12.14 -17.40
CA ASN A 560 -27.63 -12.73 -16.16
C ASN A 560 -28.51 -11.71 -15.41
N GLU A 561 -28.82 -11.93 -14.14
CA GLU A 561 -29.64 -11.02 -13.33
C GLU A 561 -28.95 -9.65 -13.10
N PHE A 562 -27.61 -9.64 -13.08
CA PHE A 562 -26.79 -8.50 -12.66
C PHE A 562 -26.15 -7.75 -13.82
N TYR A 563 -25.72 -8.44 -14.88
CA TYR A 563 -24.89 -7.87 -15.94
C TYR A 563 -25.32 -8.32 -17.34
N ASN A 564 -24.95 -7.51 -18.32
CA ASN A 564 -25.02 -7.83 -19.75
C ASN A 564 -23.60 -7.82 -20.32
N LEU A 565 -23.32 -8.78 -21.21
CA LEU A 565 -22.06 -8.87 -21.94
C LEU A 565 -22.35 -8.72 -23.44
N TYR A 566 -21.73 -7.74 -24.06
CA TYR A 566 -21.92 -7.40 -25.47
C TYR A 566 -20.67 -7.65 -26.30
N GLU A 567 -20.90 -8.02 -27.56
CA GLU A 567 -19.92 -8.00 -28.64
C GLU A 567 -19.94 -6.62 -29.30
N ILE A 568 -18.79 -5.96 -29.36
CA ILE A 568 -18.62 -4.71 -30.10
C ILE A 568 -18.09 -5.07 -31.48
N THR A 569 -18.93 -4.93 -32.50
CA THR A 569 -18.51 -5.02 -33.89
C THR A 569 -17.95 -3.66 -34.32
N ARG A 570 -16.74 -3.68 -34.88
CA ARG A 570 -16.01 -2.49 -35.36
C ARG A 570 -16.78 -1.75 -36.44
#